data_AF-A0A5P2X6X9-F1
#
_entry.id   AF-A0A5P2X6X9-F1
#
_cell.length_a   1.000
_cell.length_b   1.000
_cell.length_c   1.000
_cell.angle_alpha   90.00
_cell.angle_beta   90.00
_cell.angle_gamma   90.00
#
_symmetry.space_group_name_H-M   'P 1'
#
loop_
_entity.id
_entity.type
_entity.pdbx_description
1 polymer ?
#
loop_
_entity_poly.entity_id
_entity_poly.type
_entity_poly.pdbx_seq_one_letter_code
_entity_poly.pdbx_strand_id
1 'polypeptide(L)'
;MLPRHLGYLLRDDLRHLSAEIGRPSGMRVLARHLRCENIEPTATQLEGKELRKYLARAPLRTVAALADGIRRHRDTDGANRDFPQWLTAALADEHDQAGRVAADIAAEESGRRRALLLSLAMFHGSPPSTILSATNTLLKALSHPHDETPRLDRTDLYAEFTAVRAEVDADGRVSFALPGYDSAVRDHFWTYMPDVRRQLRDWFRDCMSSPGLEPAERQAAVARFAEQGLRCQRPEDLRALVERWARTDASPRYLPDAAQLLALGLSDDQHGRYFRQQIYDWSTAADTNERLRHTLVLVCSESMAPTHPDQALVRLHHLARRGKARDGVAARKAVLSLARSENRLYELMLTRLSTDRDQNSWAERDSALFLALADPIRRIRSPRVRALLAQGWSAALRRPDESWAGYLPHWLSACIEYAEHRGHILEVLAAACAADSRTAGRLYRAARAWQHAADGAIADRADTVDHLLHAIDIQQGIESYPNAV
;
A
#
# COMPACT_ATOMS: atom_id res chain seq x y z
N MET A 1 -8.21 5.44 -15.54
CA MET A 1 -9.34 5.99 -14.75
C MET A 1 -9.32 7.50 -14.85
N LEU A 2 -10.31 8.11 -15.50
CA LEU A 2 -10.48 9.56 -15.54
C LEU A 2 -11.54 9.96 -14.48
N PRO A 3 -11.28 10.98 -13.63
CA PRO A 3 -12.30 11.53 -12.74
C PRO A 3 -13.51 12.05 -13.54
N ARG A 4 -14.75 11.85 -13.04
CA ARG A 4 -15.99 12.27 -13.74
C ARG A 4 -15.97 13.73 -14.24
N HIS A 5 -15.40 14.65 -13.46
CA HIS A 5 -15.33 16.07 -13.83
C HIS A 5 -14.29 16.39 -14.92
N LEU A 6 -13.41 15.46 -15.27
CA LEU A 6 -12.44 15.58 -16.36
C LEU A 6 -12.87 14.82 -17.62
N GLY A 7 -14.11 14.30 -17.65
CA GLY A 7 -14.65 13.58 -18.81
C GLY A 7 -14.62 14.37 -20.12
N TYR A 8 -14.57 15.71 -20.05
CA TYR A 8 -14.42 16.59 -21.22
C TYR A 8 -13.05 16.48 -21.91
N LEU A 9 -12.03 15.91 -21.25
CA LEU A 9 -10.69 15.67 -21.83
C LEU A 9 -10.60 14.35 -22.60
N LEU A 10 -11.62 13.48 -22.51
CA LEU A 10 -11.69 12.27 -23.34
C LEU A 10 -12.06 12.68 -24.76
N ARG A 11 -11.16 12.37 -25.70
CA ARG A 11 -11.46 12.41 -27.14
C ARG A 11 -12.71 11.58 -27.42
N ASP A 12 -13.57 12.07 -28.30
CA ASP A 12 -14.90 11.47 -28.56
C ASP A 12 -14.82 10.02 -29.04
N ASP A 13 -13.75 9.67 -29.75
CA ASP A 13 -13.43 8.31 -30.19
C ASP A 13 -13.12 7.35 -29.03
N LEU A 14 -12.79 7.82 -27.83
CA LEU A 14 -12.52 6.97 -26.67
C LEU A 14 -13.67 6.92 -25.66
N ARG A 15 -14.71 7.75 -25.83
CA ARG A 15 -15.86 7.79 -24.91
C ARG A 15 -16.64 6.48 -24.88
N HIS A 16 -16.75 5.80 -26.01
CA HIS A 16 -17.43 4.49 -26.10
C HIS A 16 -16.68 3.36 -25.39
N LEU A 17 -15.39 3.54 -25.09
CA LEU A 17 -14.56 2.59 -24.33
C LEU A 17 -14.49 2.94 -22.83
N SER A 18 -15.19 3.99 -22.40
CA SER A 18 -15.23 4.38 -21.00
C SER A 18 -16.28 3.56 -20.23
N ALA A 19 -15.89 3.06 -19.05
CA ALA A 19 -16.80 2.41 -18.12
C ALA A 19 -16.73 3.13 -16.77
N GLU A 20 -17.89 3.47 -16.21
CA GLU A 20 -17.94 4.00 -14.86
C GLU A 20 -17.70 2.88 -13.86
N ILE A 21 -16.54 2.92 -13.19
CA ILE A 21 -16.25 2.05 -12.06
C ILE A 21 -16.95 2.68 -10.84
N GLY A 22 -18.21 2.30 -10.67
CA GLY A 22 -19.00 2.64 -9.50
C GLY A 22 -18.62 1.76 -8.30
N ARG A 23 -19.18 2.12 -7.14
CA ARG A 23 -19.11 1.29 -5.94
C ARG A 23 -19.62 -0.13 -6.27
N PRO A 24 -18.88 -1.20 -5.91
CA PRO A 24 -19.37 -2.57 -6.03
C PRO A 24 -20.75 -2.72 -5.39
N SER A 25 -21.64 -3.45 -6.05
CA SER A 25 -22.97 -3.72 -5.48
C SER A 25 -22.81 -4.39 -4.12
N GLY A 26 -23.28 -3.73 -3.06
CA GLY A 26 -23.25 -4.27 -1.70
C GLY A 26 -23.92 -5.65 -1.63
N MET A 27 -24.94 -5.88 -2.47
CA MET A 27 -25.60 -7.18 -2.60
C MET A 27 -24.65 -8.27 -3.12
N ARG A 28 -23.87 -7.96 -4.16
CA ARG A 28 -22.90 -8.91 -4.72
C ARG A 28 -21.78 -9.22 -3.73
N VAL A 29 -21.38 -8.22 -2.94
CA VAL A 29 -20.35 -8.38 -1.88
C VAL A 29 -20.89 -9.25 -0.75
N LEU A 30 -22.09 -8.97 -0.24
CA LEU A 30 -22.74 -9.81 0.78
C LEU A 30 -22.88 -11.26 0.30
N ALA A 31 -23.42 -11.47 -0.90
CA ALA A 31 -23.58 -12.80 -1.47
C ALA A 31 -22.24 -13.54 -1.72
N ARG A 32 -21.12 -12.80 -1.88
CA ARG A 32 -19.78 -13.39 -2.00
C ARG A 32 -19.29 -13.85 -0.63
N HIS A 33 -19.42 -13.01 0.40
CA HIS A 33 -19.05 -13.38 1.77
C HIS A 33 -19.86 -14.56 2.29
N LEU A 34 -21.19 -14.53 2.11
CA LEU A 34 -22.06 -15.64 2.52
C LEU A 34 -21.70 -16.96 1.84
N ARG A 35 -21.33 -16.94 0.55
CA ARG A 35 -20.85 -18.13 -0.16
C ARG A 35 -19.54 -18.68 0.39
N CYS A 36 -18.60 -17.82 0.78
CA CYS A 36 -17.37 -18.27 1.43
C CYS A 36 -17.66 -19.01 2.75
N GLU A 37 -18.77 -18.68 3.40
CA GLU A 37 -19.24 -19.32 4.62
C GLU A 37 -20.22 -20.48 4.37
N ASN A 38 -20.47 -20.91 3.13
CA ASN A 38 -21.47 -21.92 2.76
C ASN A 38 -22.92 -21.54 3.15
N ILE A 39 -23.27 -20.25 3.09
CA ILE A 39 -24.64 -19.74 3.25
C ILE A 39 -25.15 -19.33 1.87
N GLU A 40 -26.18 -20.02 1.37
CA GLU A 40 -26.75 -19.81 0.04
C GLU A 40 -28.20 -19.28 0.11
N PRO A 41 -28.39 -17.96 0.30
CA PRO A 41 -29.72 -17.37 0.30
C PRO A 41 -30.34 -17.37 -1.10
N THR A 42 -31.66 -17.53 -1.18
CA THR A 42 -32.38 -17.44 -2.45
C THR A 42 -32.43 -15.99 -2.95
N ALA A 43 -32.64 -15.80 -4.25
CA ALA A 43 -32.73 -14.46 -4.86
C ALA A 43 -33.83 -13.60 -4.20
N THR A 44 -34.95 -14.21 -3.82
CA THR A 44 -36.06 -13.53 -3.15
C THR A 44 -35.72 -13.09 -1.72
N GLN A 45 -34.91 -13.85 -1.00
CA GLN A 45 -34.45 -13.50 0.36
C GLN A 45 -33.47 -12.32 0.34
N LEU A 46 -32.63 -12.23 -0.70
CA LEU A 46 -31.72 -11.09 -0.91
C LEU A 46 -32.46 -9.82 -1.34
N GLU A 47 -33.69 -9.93 -1.82
CA GLU A 47 -34.48 -8.80 -2.29
C GLU A 47 -35.22 -8.02 -1.19
N GLY A 48 -35.02 -8.33 0.09
CA GLY A 48 -35.67 -7.62 1.20
C GLY A 48 -35.45 -6.10 1.19
N LYS A 49 -36.51 -5.31 1.41
CA LYS A 49 -36.45 -3.83 1.39
C LYS A 49 -35.46 -3.25 2.40
N GLU A 50 -35.44 -3.78 3.62
CA GLU A 50 -34.52 -3.32 4.68
C GLU A 50 -33.06 -3.64 4.35
N LEU A 51 -32.78 -4.84 3.86
CA LEU A 51 -31.45 -5.21 3.38
C LEU A 51 -30.98 -4.29 2.24
N ARG A 52 -31.84 -3.99 1.25
CA ARG A 52 -31.48 -3.06 0.17
C ARG A 52 -31.17 -1.65 0.68
N LYS A 53 -32.00 -1.12 1.60
CA LYS A 53 -31.77 0.21 2.21
C LYS A 53 -30.45 0.25 2.96
N TYR A 54 -30.16 -0.79 3.74
CA TYR A 54 -28.91 -0.94 4.47
C TYR A 54 -27.71 -0.98 3.51
N LEU A 55 -27.70 -1.90 2.54
CA LEU A 55 -26.59 -2.07 1.59
C LEU A 55 -26.35 -0.86 0.68
N ALA A 56 -27.40 -0.08 0.37
CA ALA A 56 -27.27 1.15 -0.40
C ALA A 56 -26.41 2.21 0.32
N ARG A 57 -26.42 2.22 1.66
CA ARG A 57 -25.75 3.24 2.49
C ARG A 57 -24.52 2.73 3.23
N ALA A 58 -24.55 1.47 3.66
CA ALA A 58 -23.51 0.85 4.48
C ALA A 58 -22.18 0.77 3.71
N PRO A 59 -21.03 1.18 4.27
CA PRO A 59 -19.72 0.93 3.67
C PRO A 59 -19.48 -0.57 3.40
N LEU A 60 -18.64 -0.93 2.42
CA LEU A 60 -18.40 -2.34 2.07
C LEU A 60 -17.87 -3.19 3.23
N ARG A 61 -17.10 -2.59 4.16
CA ARG A 61 -16.66 -3.26 5.39
C ARG A 61 -17.83 -3.67 6.30
N THR A 62 -18.87 -2.86 6.39
CA THR A 62 -20.05 -3.13 7.21
C THR A 62 -20.90 -4.23 6.57
N VAL A 63 -20.85 -4.37 5.24
CA VAL A 63 -21.42 -5.52 4.54
C VAL A 63 -20.72 -6.83 4.93
N ALA A 64 -19.39 -6.82 5.10
CA ALA A 64 -18.66 -7.98 5.60
C ALA A 64 -18.99 -8.27 7.08
N ALA A 65 -19.13 -7.24 7.92
CA ALA A 65 -19.57 -7.40 9.31
C ALA A 65 -20.99 -7.97 9.42
N LEU A 66 -21.92 -7.53 8.57
CA LEU A 66 -23.26 -8.11 8.45
C LEU A 66 -23.20 -9.59 8.05
N ALA A 67 -22.33 -9.95 7.08
CA ALA A 67 -22.14 -11.34 6.68
C ALA A 67 -21.63 -12.22 7.84
N ASP A 68 -20.69 -11.69 8.63
CA ASP A 68 -20.19 -12.39 9.82
C ASP A 68 -21.25 -12.48 10.93
N GLY A 69 -22.08 -11.44 11.12
CA GLY A 69 -23.23 -11.49 12.02
C GLY A 69 -24.24 -12.57 11.63
N ILE A 70 -24.58 -12.67 10.34
CA ILE A 70 -25.44 -13.74 9.81
C ILE A 70 -24.83 -15.12 10.06
N ARG A 71 -23.53 -15.28 9.81
CA ARG A 71 -22.80 -16.52 10.07
C ARG A 71 -22.87 -16.92 11.55
N ARG A 72 -22.65 -15.98 12.47
CA ARG A 72 -22.73 -16.23 13.93
C ARG A 72 -24.13 -16.67 14.37
N HIS A 73 -25.17 -16.04 13.85
CA HIS A 73 -26.56 -16.44 14.13
C HIS A 73 -26.86 -17.85 13.61
N ARG A 74 -26.39 -18.20 12.42
CA ARG A 74 -26.47 -19.59 11.92
C ARG A 74 -25.75 -20.57 12.83
N ASP A 75 -24.51 -20.26 13.21
CA ASP A 75 -23.67 -21.16 13.99
C ASP A 75 -24.22 -21.39 15.41
N THR A 76 -24.95 -20.41 15.94
CA THR A 76 -25.57 -20.45 17.27
C THR A 76 -26.96 -21.09 17.25
N ASP A 77 -27.82 -20.70 16.31
CA ASP A 77 -29.23 -21.11 16.26
C ASP A 77 -29.47 -22.39 15.44
N GLY A 78 -28.50 -22.82 14.62
CA GLY A 78 -28.56 -24.04 13.82
C GLY A 78 -29.80 -24.17 12.92
N ALA A 79 -30.24 -25.42 12.69
CA ALA A 79 -31.36 -25.78 11.81
C ALA A 79 -32.75 -25.28 12.26
N ASN A 80 -32.85 -24.60 13.41
CA ASN A 80 -34.11 -24.08 13.95
C ASN A 80 -34.51 -22.73 13.34
N ARG A 81 -33.64 -22.08 12.56
CA ARG A 81 -33.91 -20.81 11.90
C ARG A 81 -33.49 -20.82 10.44
N ASP A 82 -34.15 -20.00 9.64
CA ASP A 82 -33.83 -19.80 8.23
C ASP A 82 -33.03 -18.50 8.00
N PHE A 83 -32.50 -18.34 6.78
CA PHE A 83 -31.67 -17.17 6.44
C PHE A 83 -32.36 -15.81 6.72
N PRO A 84 -33.65 -15.58 6.38
CA PRO A 84 -34.36 -14.36 6.75
C PRO A 84 -34.33 -14.05 8.24
N GLN A 85 -34.44 -15.07 9.10
CA GLN A 85 -34.36 -14.91 10.54
C GLN A 85 -32.95 -14.56 11.01
N TRP A 86 -31.90 -15.22 10.51
CA TRP A 86 -30.51 -14.85 10.81
C TRP A 86 -30.17 -13.43 10.35
N LEU A 87 -30.63 -13.04 9.16
CA LEU A 87 -30.44 -11.70 8.62
C LEU A 87 -31.15 -10.65 9.45
N THR A 88 -32.40 -10.91 9.84
CA THR A 88 -33.18 -9.99 10.69
C THR A 88 -32.53 -9.84 12.05
N ALA A 89 -32.06 -10.93 12.66
CA ALA A 89 -31.35 -10.90 13.93
C ALA A 89 -30.02 -10.14 13.82
N ALA A 90 -29.22 -10.36 12.78
CA ALA A 90 -27.96 -9.64 12.56
C ALA A 90 -28.17 -8.13 12.37
N LEU A 91 -29.21 -7.72 11.63
CA LEU A 91 -29.55 -6.30 11.45
C LEU A 91 -30.10 -5.67 12.74
N ALA A 92 -30.91 -6.42 13.49
CA ALA A 92 -31.46 -5.99 14.76
C ALA A 92 -30.37 -5.79 15.81
N ASP A 93 -29.41 -6.72 15.90
CA ASP A 93 -28.26 -6.62 16.81
C ASP A 93 -27.49 -5.31 16.60
N GLU A 94 -27.22 -4.94 15.34
CA GLU A 94 -26.46 -3.72 15.04
C GLU A 94 -27.21 -2.45 15.48
N HIS A 95 -28.52 -2.38 15.26
CA HIS A 95 -29.33 -1.22 15.67
C HIS A 95 -29.54 -1.18 17.18
N ASP A 96 -29.75 -2.34 17.80
CA ASP A 96 -29.93 -2.48 19.25
C ASP A 96 -28.64 -2.10 20.00
N GLN A 97 -27.46 -2.53 19.52
CA GLN A 97 -26.20 -2.17 20.17
C GLN A 97 -25.97 -0.65 20.20
N ALA A 98 -26.24 0.07 19.10
CA ALA A 98 -26.05 1.52 19.07
C ALA A 98 -26.98 2.25 20.06
N GLY A 99 -28.26 1.86 20.11
CA GLY A 99 -29.23 2.42 21.05
C GLY A 99 -28.91 2.07 22.50
N ARG A 100 -28.54 0.80 22.75
CA ARG A 100 -28.14 0.30 24.06
C ARG A 100 -26.91 1.00 24.60
N VAL A 101 -25.85 1.12 23.81
CA VAL A 101 -24.64 1.85 24.20
C VAL A 101 -24.96 3.31 24.51
N ALA A 102 -25.80 3.97 23.72
CA ALA A 102 -26.19 5.35 24.00
C ALA A 102 -26.93 5.47 25.34
N ALA A 103 -27.83 4.54 25.66
CA ALA A 103 -28.52 4.50 26.94
C ALA A 103 -27.56 4.20 28.10
N ASP A 104 -26.68 3.21 27.95
CA ASP A 104 -25.70 2.82 28.98
C ASP A 104 -24.71 3.96 29.27
N ILE A 105 -24.19 4.64 28.24
CA ILE A 105 -23.30 5.80 28.41
C ILE A 105 -24.04 6.99 29.05
N ALA A 106 -25.29 7.23 28.67
CA ALA A 106 -26.10 8.30 29.26
C ALA A 106 -26.41 8.05 30.74
N ALA A 107 -26.68 6.80 31.12
CA ALA A 107 -26.93 6.40 32.50
C ALA A 107 -25.66 6.36 33.37
N GLU A 108 -24.47 6.28 32.76
CA GLU A 108 -23.22 6.25 33.50
C GLU A 108 -22.77 7.66 33.88
N GLU A 109 -22.90 8.03 35.16
CA GLU A 109 -22.51 9.35 35.68
C GLU A 109 -21.00 9.48 35.92
N SER A 110 -20.28 8.36 36.07
CA SER A 110 -18.85 8.36 36.35
C SER A 110 -18.01 8.57 35.08
N GLY A 111 -17.32 9.70 35.00
CA GLY A 111 -16.33 9.97 33.95
C GLY A 111 -15.24 8.90 33.86
N ARG A 112 -14.86 8.31 35.01
CA ARG A 112 -13.92 7.19 35.08
C ARG A 112 -14.46 5.92 34.42
N ARG A 113 -15.72 5.57 34.64
CA ARG A 113 -16.33 4.38 34.00
C ARG A 113 -16.56 4.60 32.50
N ARG A 114 -16.90 5.82 32.07
CA ARG A 114 -16.90 6.19 30.64
C ARG A 114 -15.52 6.03 30.00
N ALA A 115 -14.46 6.46 30.69
CA ALA A 115 -13.10 6.26 30.24
C ALA A 115 -12.69 4.77 30.18
N LEU A 116 -13.15 3.96 31.14
CA LEU A 116 -12.96 2.51 31.16
C LEU A 116 -13.66 1.84 29.97
N LEU A 117 -14.93 2.20 29.71
CA LEU A 117 -15.70 1.74 28.55
C LEU A 117 -14.96 1.98 27.24
N LEU A 118 -14.49 3.22 27.01
CA LEU A 118 -13.79 3.56 25.78
C LEU A 118 -12.43 2.84 25.67
N SER A 119 -11.70 2.74 26.77
CA SER A 119 -10.39 2.08 26.80
C SER A 119 -10.52 0.59 26.53
N LEU A 120 -11.50 -0.08 27.13
CA LEU A 120 -11.84 -1.46 26.83
C LEU A 120 -12.29 -1.62 25.38
N ALA A 121 -13.10 -0.71 24.85
CA ALA A 121 -13.54 -0.77 23.46
C ALA A 121 -12.39 -0.62 22.45
N MET A 122 -11.37 0.18 22.78
CA MET A 122 -10.17 0.35 21.93
C MET A 122 -9.20 -0.83 22.06
N PHE A 123 -9.01 -1.35 23.28
CA PHE A 123 -8.09 -2.44 23.61
C PHE A 123 -8.83 -3.76 23.89
N HIS A 124 -9.97 -3.97 23.24
CA HIS A 124 -10.80 -5.16 23.43
C HIS A 124 -10.02 -6.44 23.17
N GLY A 125 -10.11 -7.41 24.10
CA GLY A 125 -9.32 -8.64 24.09
C GLY A 125 -7.89 -8.48 24.63
N SER A 126 -7.58 -7.38 25.34
CA SER A 126 -6.26 -7.19 25.98
C SER A 126 -6.31 -7.54 27.47
N PRO A 127 -5.14 -7.74 28.12
CA PRO A 127 -5.06 -7.94 29.56
C PRO A 127 -5.62 -6.74 30.37
N PRO A 128 -6.11 -6.99 31.60
CA PRO A 128 -6.57 -5.95 32.53
C PRO A 128 -5.61 -4.77 32.70
N SER A 129 -4.31 -5.05 32.77
CA SER A 129 -3.26 -4.03 32.97
C SER A 129 -3.18 -3.04 31.81
N THR A 130 -3.33 -3.52 30.57
CA THR A 130 -3.36 -2.69 29.37
C THR A 130 -4.56 -1.74 29.39
N ILE A 131 -5.74 -2.27 29.72
CA ILE A 131 -6.99 -1.48 29.74
C ILE A 131 -6.98 -0.46 30.88
N LEU A 132 -6.47 -0.84 32.07
CA LEU A 132 -6.32 0.09 33.19
C LEU A 132 -5.33 1.21 32.85
N SER A 133 -4.19 0.87 32.24
CA SER A 133 -3.20 1.86 31.79
C SER A 133 -3.80 2.84 30.76
N ALA A 134 -4.54 2.32 29.78
CA ALA A 134 -5.23 3.13 28.79
C ALA A 134 -6.31 4.04 29.43
N THR A 135 -7.07 3.52 30.39
CA THR A 135 -8.08 4.28 31.16
C THR A 135 -7.44 5.45 31.91
N ASN A 136 -6.35 5.19 32.65
CA ASN A 136 -5.64 6.23 33.40
C ASN A 136 -5.02 7.28 32.47
N THR A 137 -4.51 6.84 31.32
CA THR A 137 -3.97 7.74 30.29
C THR A 137 -5.07 8.63 29.70
N LEU A 138 -6.29 8.08 29.48
CA LEU A 138 -7.44 8.83 28.98
C LEU A 138 -7.89 9.89 29.98
N LEU A 139 -8.04 9.49 31.25
CA LEU A 139 -8.42 10.41 32.32
C LEU A 139 -7.44 11.58 32.42
N LYS A 140 -6.14 11.30 32.33
CA LYS A 140 -5.10 12.34 32.29
C LYS A 140 -5.23 13.23 31.05
N ALA A 141 -5.43 12.65 29.87
CA ALA A 141 -5.56 13.41 28.62
C ALA A 141 -6.78 14.35 28.62
N LEU A 142 -7.84 13.98 29.34
CA LEU A 142 -9.06 14.79 29.51
C LEU A 142 -9.07 15.64 30.79
N SER A 143 -7.93 15.73 31.50
CA SER A 143 -7.81 16.48 32.75
C SER A 143 -8.88 16.12 33.80
N HIS A 144 -9.27 14.84 33.86
CA HIS A 144 -10.23 14.37 34.85
C HIS A 144 -9.64 14.50 36.26
N PRO A 145 -10.41 14.95 37.26
CA PRO A 145 -9.95 15.05 38.65
C PRO A 145 -9.38 13.74 39.18
N HIS A 146 -8.35 13.84 40.02
CA HIS A 146 -7.84 12.65 40.71
C HIS A 146 -8.85 12.19 41.76
N ASP A 147 -9.03 10.89 41.88
CA ASP A 147 -9.77 10.30 42.99
C ASP A 147 -8.86 10.32 44.24
N GLU A 148 -9.26 11.05 45.27
CA GLU A 148 -8.49 11.20 46.52
C GLU A 148 -8.62 9.98 47.45
N THR A 149 -9.56 9.08 47.18
CA THR A 149 -9.77 7.85 47.97
C THR A 149 -8.50 6.99 47.93
N PRO A 150 -8.00 6.42 49.06
CA PRO A 150 -6.84 5.54 49.02
C PRO A 150 -7.04 4.34 48.08
N ARG A 151 -6.00 3.89 47.36
CA ARG A 151 -6.19 2.92 46.25
C ARG A 151 -6.78 1.57 46.70
N LEU A 152 -6.46 1.11 47.91
CA LEU A 152 -6.98 -0.14 48.46
C LEU A 152 -8.44 -0.04 48.94
N ASP A 153 -8.95 1.18 49.16
CA ASP A 153 -10.34 1.43 49.56
C ASP A 153 -11.27 1.63 48.35
N ARG A 154 -10.68 1.74 47.15
CA ARG A 154 -11.42 1.85 45.89
C ARG A 154 -11.92 0.48 45.44
N THR A 155 -13.00 0.48 44.66
CA THR A 155 -13.46 -0.70 43.93
C THR A 155 -12.31 -1.34 43.14
N ASP A 156 -12.22 -2.67 43.21
CA ASP A 156 -11.24 -3.41 42.44
C ASP A 156 -11.56 -3.38 40.93
N LEU A 157 -10.55 -3.71 40.11
CA LEU A 157 -10.69 -3.64 38.66
C LEU A 157 -11.68 -4.68 38.10
N TYR A 158 -11.86 -5.82 38.78
CA TYR A 158 -12.78 -6.86 38.34
C TYR A 158 -14.23 -6.38 38.46
N ALA A 159 -14.60 -5.83 39.62
CA ALA A 159 -15.91 -5.24 39.84
C ALA A 159 -16.17 -4.04 38.91
N GLU A 160 -15.14 -3.26 38.58
CA GLU A 160 -15.25 -2.22 37.55
C GLU A 160 -15.55 -2.78 36.15
N PHE A 161 -14.90 -3.89 35.76
CA PHE A 161 -15.21 -4.57 34.50
C PHE A 161 -16.64 -5.13 34.48
N THR A 162 -17.07 -5.77 35.56
CA THR A 162 -18.43 -6.28 35.69
C THR A 162 -19.45 -5.14 35.57
N ALA A 163 -19.17 -3.97 36.18
CA ALA A 163 -20.05 -2.81 36.09
C ALA A 163 -20.23 -2.29 34.66
N VAL A 164 -19.22 -2.47 33.79
CA VAL A 164 -19.29 -2.10 32.36
C VAL A 164 -19.65 -3.28 31.45
N ARG A 165 -20.18 -4.38 32.01
CA ARG A 165 -20.59 -5.61 31.30
C ARG A 165 -19.45 -6.26 30.50
N ALA A 166 -18.26 -6.22 31.08
CA ALA A 166 -17.08 -6.89 30.56
C ALA A 166 -16.80 -8.18 31.34
N GLU A 167 -16.26 -9.16 30.62
CA GLU A 167 -15.88 -10.47 31.12
C GLU A 167 -14.39 -10.71 30.91
N VAL A 168 -13.79 -11.50 31.80
CA VAL A 168 -12.41 -11.96 31.68
C VAL A 168 -12.44 -13.42 31.23
N ASP A 169 -11.81 -13.71 30.09
CA ASP A 169 -11.74 -15.07 29.56
C ASP A 169 -10.70 -15.93 30.29
N ALA A 170 -10.63 -17.21 29.92
CA ALA A 170 -9.71 -18.18 30.51
C ALA A 170 -8.22 -17.81 30.33
N ASP A 171 -7.90 -17.02 29.30
CA ASP A 171 -6.55 -16.53 29.01
C ASP A 171 -6.24 -15.21 29.74
N GLY A 172 -7.16 -14.72 30.58
CA GLY A 172 -7.02 -13.49 31.34
C GLY A 172 -7.19 -12.23 30.50
N ARG A 173 -7.86 -12.31 29.34
CA ARG A 173 -8.14 -11.17 28.46
C ARG A 173 -9.56 -10.65 28.71
N VAL A 174 -9.71 -9.34 28.60
CA VAL A 174 -11.00 -8.68 28.91
C VAL A 174 -11.72 -8.32 27.62
N SER A 175 -13.00 -8.68 27.54
CA SER A 175 -13.88 -8.42 26.40
C SER A 175 -15.27 -8.01 26.88
N PHE A 176 -16.04 -7.35 26.02
CA PHE A 176 -17.46 -7.15 26.29
C PHE A 176 -18.19 -8.46 26.03
N ALA A 177 -19.13 -8.81 26.92
CA ALA A 177 -19.95 -10.01 26.77
C ALA A 177 -20.82 -9.97 25.50
N LEU A 178 -21.18 -8.76 25.04
CA LEU A 178 -22.10 -8.54 23.94
C LEU A 178 -21.34 -8.33 22.62
N PRO A 179 -21.59 -9.14 21.59
CA PRO A 179 -20.97 -8.96 20.29
C PRO A 179 -21.27 -7.58 19.68
N GLY A 180 -20.24 -6.89 19.18
CA GLY A 180 -20.38 -5.59 18.52
C GLY A 180 -20.56 -4.40 19.46
N TYR A 181 -20.71 -4.64 20.76
CA TYR A 181 -20.81 -3.57 21.76
C TYR A 181 -19.54 -2.72 21.81
N ASP A 182 -18.35 -3.32 21.63
CA ASP A 182 -17.08 -2.61 21.53
C ASP A 182 -17.09 -1.58 20.39
N SER A 183 -17.57 -1.97 19.21
CA SER A 183 -17.64 -1.08 18.06
C SER A 183 -18.63 0.05 18.30
N ALA A 184 -19.81 -0.26 18.83
CA ALA A 184 -20.83 0.72 19.14
C ALA A 184 -20.35 1.74 20.20
N VAL A 185 -19.58 1.31 21.21
CA VAL A 185 -18.93 2.21 22.17
C VAL A 185 -17.97 3.16 21.47
N ARG A 186 -17.02 2.65 20.65
CA ARG A 186 -16.10 3.51 19.91
C ARG A 186 -16.85 4.51 19.04
N ASP A 187 -17.88 4.03 18.33
CA ASP A 187 -18.69 4.84 17.44
C ASP A 187 -19.42 5.96 18.17
N HIS A 188 -19.96 5.67 19.35
CA HIS A 188 -20.65 6.66 20.19
C HIS A 188 -19.70 7.80 20.57
N PHE A 189 -18.55 7.49 21.17
CA PHE A 189 -17.57 8.50 21.59
C PHE A 189 -17.09 9.35 20.42
N TRP A 190 -16.74 8.73 19.30
CA TRP A 190 -16.29 9.48 18.13
C TRP A 190 -17.40 10.29 17.49
N THR A 191 -18.65 9.84 17.50
CA THR A 191 -19.77 10.56 16.86
C THR A 191 -20.25 11.73 17.71
N TYR A 192 -20.50 11.49 19.00
CA TYR A 192 -21.21 12.41 19.89
C TYR A 192 -20.29 13.28 20.77
N MET A 193 -18.98 13.03 20.76
CA MET A 193 -17.99 13.89 21.44
C MET A 193 -16.95 14.44 20.45
N PRO A 194 -17.36 15.29 19.49
CA PRO A 194 -16.46 15.79 18.44
C PRO A 194 -15.33 16.70 18.96
N ASP A 195 -15.58 17.38 20.08
CA ASP A 195 -14.69 18.33 20.75
C ASP A 195 -13.43 17.68 21.35
N VAL A 196 -13.52 16.41 21.75
CA VAL A 196 -12.40 15.67 22.36
C VAL A 196 -11.60 14.82 21.37
N ARG A 197 -11.98 14.76 20.09
CA ARG A 197 -11.35 13.82 19.13
C ARG A 197 -9.83 14.01 18.97
N ARG A 198 -9.32 15.25 19.11
CA ARG A 198 -7.87 15.51 19.08
C ARG A 198 -7.18 14.92 20.32
N GLN A 199 -7.79 15.07 21.48
CA GLN A 199 -7.36 14.49 22.75
C GLN A 199 -7.42 12.96 22.67
N LEU A 200 -8.43 12.38 22.01
CA LEU A 200 -8.51 10.93 21.76
C LEU A 200 -7.39 10.42 20.85
N ARG A 201 -7.00 11.16 19.80
CA ARG A 201 -5.81 10.83 18.99
C ARG A 201 -4.54 10.85 19.83
N ASP A 202 -4.37 11.89 20.64
CA ASP A 202 -3.17 12.06 21.47
C ASP A 202 -3.11 11.01 22.59
N TRP A 203 -4.25 10.70 23.20
CA TRP A 203 -4.43 9.58 24.12
C TRP A 203 -4.04 8.24 23.47
N PHE A 204 -4.57 7.95 22.29
CA PHE A 204 -4.27 6.71 21.57
C PHE A 204 -2.76 6.58 21.32
N ARG A 205 -2.12 7.66 20.83
CA ARG A 205 -0.66 7.73 20.66
C ARG A 205 0.09 7.38 21.95
N ASP A 206 -0.35 7.91 23.08
CA ASP A 206 0.31 7.71 24.36
C ASP A 206 0.12 6.27 24.87
N CYS A 207 -1.05 5.67 24.67
CA CYS A 207 -1.30 4.25 24.94
C CYS A 207 -0.39 3.33 24.13
N MET A 208 -0.15 3.64 22.85
CA MET A 208 0.79 2.90 21.99
C MET A 208 2.25 3.00 22.48
N SER A 209 2.53 3.90 23.43
CA SER A 209 3.85 4.02 24.06
C SER A 209 4.06 3.09 25.25
N SER A 210 3.02 2.41 25.72
CA SER A 210 3.13 1.43 26.80
C SER A 210 4.11 0.29 26.44
N PRO A 211 5.06 -0.05 27.32
CA PRO A 211 6.05 -1.11 27.06
C PRO A 211 5.45 -2.51 27.03
N GLY A 212 4.33 -2.74 27.73
CA GLY A 212 3.69 -4.06 27.85
C GLY A 212 2.61 -4.34 26.79
N LEU A 213 2.49 -3.51 25.75
CA LEU A 213 1.49 -3.69 24.71
C LEU A 213 2.05 -4.58 23.59
N GLU A 214 1.50 -5.79 23.46
CA GLU A 214 2.00 -6.80 22.52
C GLU A 214 1.74 -6.40 21.04
N PRO A 215 2.53 -6.91 20.07
CA PRO A 215 2.36 -6.55 18.67
C PRO A 215 0.95 -6.80 18.11
N ALA A 216 0.31 -7.91 18.49
CA ALA A 216 -1.04 -8.24 18.05
C ALA A 216 -2.10 -7.26 18.61
N GLU A 217 -1.91 -6.84 19.87
CA GLU A 217 -2.79 -5.88 20.54
C GLU A 217 -2.66 -4.50 19.88
N ARG A 218 -1.42 -4.09 19.56
CA ARG A 218 -1.13 -2.88 18.79
C ARG A 218 -1.81 -2.90 17.43
N GLN A 219 -1.67 -4.00 16.70
CA GLN A 219 -2.28 -4.15 15.37
C GLN A 219 -3.81 -4.01 15.43
N ALA A 220 -4.46 -4.64 16.41
CA ALA A 220 -5.91 -4.54 16.59
C ALA A 220 -6.34 -3.11 16.98
N ALA A 221 -5.62 -2.48 17.91
CA ALA A 221 -5.89 -1.12 18.35
C ALA A 221 -5.72 -0.09 17.21
N VAL A 222 -4.69 -0.25 16.37
CA VAL A 222 -4.46 0.56 15.16
C VAL A 222 -5.61 0.45 14.17
N ALA A 223 -6.12 -0.77 13.96
CA ALA A 223 -7.27 -0.99 13.07
C ALA A 223 -8.52 -0.28 13.59
N ARG A 224 -8.82 -0.40 14.88
CA ARG A 224 -9.95 0.26 15.54
C ARG A 224 -9.83 1.78 15.51
N PHE A 225 -8.64 2.33 15.76
CA PHE A 225 -8.41 3.77 15.66
C PHE A 225 -8.61 4.30 14.23
N ALA A 226 -8.04 3.60 13.25
CA ALA A 226 -8.16 3.97 11.84
C ALA A 226 -9.62 3.96 11.38
N GLU A 227 -10.38 2.93 11.78
CA GLU A 227 -11.82 2.84 11.53
C GLU A 227 -12.55 4.11 11.99
N GLN A 228 -12.29 4.56 13.22
CA GLN A 228 -12.96 5.74 13.79
C GLN A 228 -12.53 7.04 13.11
N GLY A 229 -11.24 7.22 12.84
CA GLY A 229 -10.73 8.39 12.12
C GLY A 229 -11.31 8.50 10.71
N LEU A 230 -11.35 7.40 9.96
CA LEU A 230 -11.90 7.37 8.60
C LEU A 230 -13.42 7.55 8.58
N ARG A 231 -14.16 6.87 9.46
CA ARG A 231 -15.63 7.01 9.58
C ARG A 231 -16.03 8.45 9.87
N CYS A 232 -15.31 9.13 10.76
CA CYS A 232 -15.58 10.51 11.15
C CYS A 232 -14.98 11.58 10.22
N GLN A 233 -14.52 11.22 9.01
CA GLN A 233 -13.95 12.17 8.04
C GLN A 233 -12.70 12.89 8.54
N ARG A 234 -11.85 12.18 9.29
CA ARG A 234 -10.62 12.70 9.88
C ARG A 234 -9.36 11.95 9.44
N PRO A 235 -9.10 11.79 8.13
CA PRO A 235 -7.91 11.10 7.64
C PRO A 235 -6.60 11.81 8.06
N GLU A 236 -6.67 13.10 8.43
CA GLU A 236 -5.54 13.87 8.95
C GLU A 236 -5.02 13.37 10.30
N ASP A 237 -5.87 12.73 11.12
CA ASP A 237 -5.42 12.16 12.39
C ASP A 237 -4.54 10.93 12.18
N LEU A 238 -4.89 10.07 11.21
CA LEU A 238 -4.07 8.93 10.82
C LEU A 238 -2.74 9.41 10.24
N ARG A 239 -2.77 10.44 9.37
CA ARG A 239 -1.55 11.07 8.83
C ARG A 239 -0.65 11.57 9.95
N ALA A 240 -1.19 12.30 10.92
CA ALA A 240 -0.42 12.86 12.03
C ALA A 240 0.25 11.77 12.89
N LEU A 241 -0.42 10.62 13.10
CA LEU A 241 0.19 9.48 13.78
C LEU A 241 1.31 8.84 12.96
N VAL A 242 1.12 8.65 11.65
CA VAL A 242 2.16 8.13 10.75
C VAL A 242 3.41 9.01 10.80
N GLU A 243 3.24 10.33 10.67
CA GLU A 243 4.36 11.28 10.75
C GLU A 243 5.07 11.18 12.09
N ARG A 244 4.32 11.12 13.19
CA ARG A 244 4.87 11.01 14.54
C ARG A 244 5.67 9.72 14.74
N TRP A 245 5.11 8.59 14.35
CA TRP A 245 5.73 7.27 14.47
C TRP A 245 6.93 7.07 13.55
N ALA A 246 6.96 7.79 12.44
CA ALA A 246 8.08 7.79 11.51
C ALA A 246 9.17 8.80 11.86
N ARG A 247 9.06 9.61 12.94
CA ARG A 247 10.16 10.51 13.32
C ARG A 247 11.40 9.73 13.74
N THR A 248 12.59 10.33 13.59
CA THR A 248 13.88 9.73 13.97
C THR A 248 14.03 9.46 15.47
N ASP A 249 13.36 10.22 16.31
CA ASP A 249 13.33 10.06 17.78
C ASP A 249 12.29 9.04 18.27
N ALA A 250 11.40 8.56 17.40
CA ALA A 250 10.41 7.55 17.75
C ALA A 250 11.05 6.17 17.99
N SER A 251 10.31 5.21 18.53
CA SER A 251 10.79 3.82 18.60
C SER A 251 10.61 3.12 17.23
N PRO A 252 11.61 2.37 16.72
CA PRO A 252 11.45 1.59 15.49
C PRO A 252 10.28 0.59 15.51
N ARG A 253 9.80 0.21 16.70
CA ARG A 253 8.62 -0.66 16.87
C ARG A 253 7.35 -0.09 16.23
N TYR A 254 7.28 1.21 15.96
CA TYR A 254 6.10 1.85 15.35
C TYR A 254 6.04 1.76 13.82
N LEU A 255 7.11 1.32 13.15
CA LEU A 255 7.11 1.25 11.68
C LEU A 255 6.01 0.31 11.12
N PRO A 256 5.76 -0.88 11.69
CA PRO A 256 4.63 -1.72 11.26
C PRO A 256 3.27 -1.04 11.44
N ASP A 257 3.06 -0.32 12.54
CA ASP A 257 1.78 0.38 12.80
C ASP A 257 1.56 1.53 11.84
N ALA A 258 2.62 2.29 11.53
CA ALA A 258 2.56 3.37 10.54
C ALA A 258 2.24 2.80 9.15
N ALA A 259 2.83 1.66 8.78
CA ALA A 259 2.50 0.97 7.54
C ALA A 259 1.04 0.49 7.52
N GLN A 260 0.55 -0.08 8.63
CA GLN A 260 -0.82 -0.53 8.76
C GLN A 260 -1.82 0.63 8.65
N LEU A 261 -1.58 1.77 9.30
CA LEU A 261 -2.43 2.97 9.17
C LEU A 261 -2.54 3.44 7.73
N LEU A 262 -1.41 3.49 7.01
CA LEU A 262 -1.41 3.87 5.60
C LEU A 262 -2.13 2.84 4.73
N ALA A 263 -1.95 1.54 5.00
CA ALA A 263 -2.65 0.46 4.28
C ALA A 263 -4.17 0.53 4.48
N LEU A 264 -4.63 0.78 5.70
CA LEU A 264 -6.05 0.99 6.01
C LEU A 264 -6.59 2.24 5.32
N GLY A 265 -5.84 3.35 5.36
CA GLY A 265 -6.20 4.57 4.66
C GLY A 265 -6.27 4.42 3.13
N LEU A 266 -5.35 3.65 2.53
CA LEU A 266 -5.35 3.33 1.10
C LEU A 266 -6.54 2.47 0.68
N SER A 267 -6.99 1.60 1.58
CA SER A 267 -8.09 0.66 1.37
C SER A 267 -9.47 1.28 1.62
N ASP A 268 -9.53 2.51 2.14
CA ASP A 268 -10.79 3.21 2.37
C ASP A 268 -11.38 3.77 1.07
N ASP A 269 -12.66 3.48 0.82
CA ASP A 269 -13.37 3.88 -0.40
C ASP A 269 -13.43 5.40 -0.57
N GLN A 270 -13.50 6.15 0.53
CA GLN A 270 -13.69 7.59 0.51
C GLN A 270 -12.35 8.34 0.56
N HIS A 271 -11.43 7.88 1.38
CA HIS A 271 -10.16 8.57 1.66
C HIS A 271 -8.96 7.96 0.96
N GLY A 272 -9.10 6.85 0.22
CA GLY A 272 -7.98 6.23 -0.49
C GLY A 272 -7.25 7.19 -1.44
N ARG A 273 -7.98 8.14 -2.07
CA ARG A 273 -7.36 9.19 -2.89
C ARG A 273 -6.47 10.13 -2.06
N TYR A 274 -6.93 10.52 -0.86
CA TYR A 274 -6.17 11.37 0.05
C TYR A 274 -4.85 10.70 0.44
N PHE A 275 -4.87 9.43 0.83
CA PHE A 275 -3.64 8.71 1.19
C PHE A 275 -2.71 8.48 0.00
N ARG A 276 -3.24 8.18 -1.20
CA ARG A 276 -2.41 8.10 -2.41
C ARG A 276 -1.71 9.42 -2.74
N GLN A 277 -2.38 10.57 -2.51
CA GLN A 277 -1.78 11.89 -2.68
C GLN A 277 -0.70 12.14 -1.62
N GLN A 278 -1.02 11.90 -0.35
CA GLN A 278 -0.07 12.12 0.75
C GLN A 278 1.21 11.27 0.61
N ILE A 279 1.09 10.01 0.17
CA ILE A 279 2.24 9.14 -0.11
C ILE A 279 3.08 9.70 -1.27
N TYR A 280 2.45 10.29 -2.30
CA TYR A 280 3.17 10.94 -3.39
C TYR A 280 3.93 12.17 -2.90
N ASP A 281 3.29 13.02 -2.10
CA ASP A 281 3.89 14.22 -1.54
C ASP A 281 5.13 13.85 -0.70
N TRP A 282 5.01 12.87 0.19
CA TRP A 282 6.16 12.38 0.96
C TRP A 282 7.23 11.68 0.10
N SER A 283 6.85 11.00 -0.98
CA SER A 283 7.84 10.34 -1.87
C SER A 283 8.66 11.37 -2.67
N THR A 284 8.12 12.56 -2.89
CA THR A 284 8.74 13.63 -3.69
C THR A 284 9.43 14.70 -2.83
N ALA A 285 9.06 14.82 -1.55
CA ALA A 285 9.68 15.75 -0.62
C ALA A 285 11.17 15.44 -0.36
N ALA A 286 11.97 16.49 -0.20
CA ALA A 286 13.42 16.39 -0.02
C ALA A 286 13.82 16.04 1.43
N ASP A 287 12.98 16.41 2.38
CA ASP A 287 13.17 16.30 3.83
C ASP A 287 12.50 15.06 4.45
N THR A 288 11.86 14.22 3.64
CA THR A 288 11.30 12.94 4.08
C THR A 288 12.38 12.13 4.79
N ASN A 289 12.16 11.82 6.07
CA ASN A 289 13.13 11.12 6.88
C ASN A 289 13.26 9.63 6.48
N GLU A 290 14.32 8.96 6.95
CA GLU A 290 14.64 7.57 6.59
C GLU A 290 13.56 6.56 7.00
N ARG A 291 13.01 6.71 8.20
CA ARG A 291 11.98 5.82 8.72
C ARG A 291 10.67 5.92 7.93
N LEU A 292 10.26 7.14 7.60
CA LEU A 292 9.10 7.38 6.75
C LEU A 292 9.34 6.78 5.35
N ARG A 293 10.53 6.99 4.76
CA ARG A 293 10.87 6.35 3.46
C ARG A 293 10.76 4.83 3.52
N HIS A 294 11.29 4.20 4.56
CA HIS A 294 11.19 2.75 4.75
C HIS A 294 9.73 2.28 4.78
N THR A 295 8.87 2.95 5.58
CA THR A 295 7.43 2.69 5.62
C THR A 295 6.77 2.88 4.25
N LEU A 296 7.13 3.93 3.51
CA LEU A 296 6.56 4.20 2.19
C LEU A 296 6.97 3.15 1.14
N VAL A 297 8.20 2.63 1.20
CA VAL A 297 8.63 1.53 0.32
C VAL A 297 7.75 0.30 0.56
N LEU A 298 7.57 -0.10 1.82
CA LEU A 298 6.73 -1.24 2.20
C LEU A 298 5.28 -1.05 1.77
N VAL A 299 4.69 0.11 2.07
CA VAL A 299 3.28 0.39 1.72
C VAL A 299 3.08 0.46 0.21
N CYS A 300 4.03 1.04 -0.53
CA CYS A 300 3.95 1.09 -1.98
C CYS A 300 4.06 -0.30 -2.61
N SER A 301 4.96 -1.17 -2.12
CA SER A 301 5.14 -2.51 -2.67
C SER A 301 4.02 -3.47 -2.28
N GLU A 302 3.62 -3.49 -1.01
CA GLU A 302 2.72 -4.54 -0.50
C GLU A 302 1.24 -4.13 -0.51
N SER A 303 0.93 -2.86 -0.25
CA SER A 303 -0.47 -2.42 -0.10
C SER A 303 -0.99 -1.70 -1.34
N MET A 304 -0.16 -0.87 -1.96
CA MET A 304 -0.57 -0.04 -3.09
C MET A 304 -0.42 -0.74 -4.44
N ALA A 305 0.67 -1.48 -4.66
CA ALA A 305 0.93 -2.13 -5.95
C ALA A 305 -0.17 -3.11 -6.41
N PRO A 306 -0.81 -3.91 -5.53
CA PRO A 306 -1.86 -4.85 -5.97
C PRO A 306 -3.06 -4.19 -6.63
N THR A 307 -3.39 -2.94 -6.24
CA THR A 307 -4.59 -2.23 -6.73
C THR A 307 -4.26 -1.03 -7.62
N HIS A 308 -3.07 -0.44 -7.47
CA HIS A 308 -2.64 0.77 -8.16
C HIS A 308 -1.16 0.69 -8.60
N PRO A 309 -0.77 -0.30 -9.43
CA PRO A 309 0.63 -0.60 -9.72
C PRO A 309 1.40 0.56 -10.38
N ASP A 310 0.79 1.30 -11.31
CA ASP A 310 1.42 2.45 -11.98
C ASP A 310 1.81 3.54 -10.99
N GLN A 311 0.89 3.81 -10.06
CA GLN A 311 1.07 4.85 -9.06
C GLN A 311 2.11 4.43 -8.01
N ALA A 312 2.09 3.16 -7.59
CA ALA A 312 3.10 2.59 -6.70
C ALA A 312 4.50 2.66 -7.34
N LEU A 313 4.62 2.28 -8.62
CA LEU A 313 5.88 2.31 -9.35
C LEU A 313 6.48 3.72 -9.44
N VAL A 314 5.65 4.73 -9.71
CA VAL A 314 6.08 6.13 -9.74
C VAL A 314 6.63 6.59 -8.38
N ARG A 315 5.96 6.24 -7.28
CA ARG A 315 6.37 6.61 -5.91
C ARG A 315 7.65 5.89 -5.50
N LEU A 316 7.73 4.59 -5.74
CA LEU A 316 8.94 3.78 -5.52
C LEU A 316 10.13 4.34 -6.32
N HIS A 317 9.92 4.81 -7.54
CA HIS A 317 10.96 5.46 -8.33
C HIS A 317 11.49 6.75 -7.67
N HIS A 318 10.60 7.61 -7.18
CA HIS A 318 11.01 8.81 -6.46
C HIS A 318 11.78 8.46 -5.17
N LEU A 319 11.33 7.45 -4.43
CA LEU A 319 12.02 6.95 -3.24
C LEU A 319 13.41 6.37 -3.58
N ALA A 320 13.53 5.64 -4.69
CA ALA A 320 14.81 5.08 -5.17
C ALA A 320 15.82 6.18 -5.54
N ARG A 321 15.37 7.27 -6.17
CA ARG A 321 16.21 8.43 -6.51
C ARG A 321 16.71 9.20 -5.28
N ARG A 322 15.86 9.32 -4.25
CA ARG A 322 16.11 10.19 -3.08
C ARG A 322 16.65 9.43 -1.87
N GLY A 323 16.60 8.10 -1.88
CA GLY A 323 17.06 7.24 -0.80
C GLY A 323 18.58 7.33 -0.56
N LYS A 324 18.96 7.31 0.72
CA LYS A 324 20.35 7.04 1.15
C LYS A 324 20.64 5.54 1.02
N ALA A 325 21.89 5.11 1.26
CA ALA A 325 22.39 3.76 0.92
C ALA A 325 21.41 2.61 1.20
N ARG A 326 20.84 2.49 2.41
CA ARG A 326 19.96 1.37 2.78
C ARG A 326 18.55 1.45 2.15
N ASP A 327 17.85 2.56 2.36
CA ASP A 327 16.49 2.77 1.78
C ASP A 327 16.50 2.76 0.26
N GLY A 328 17.52 3.36 -0.35
CA GLY A 328 17.68 3.41 -1.79
C GLY A 328 17.87 2.02 -2.40
N VAL A 329 18.50 1.08 -1.68
CA VAL A 329 18.59 -0.32 -2.13
C VAL A 329 17.21 -0.99 -2.08
N ALA A 330 16.47 -0.86 -0.98
CA ALA A 330 15.14 -1.46 -0.84
C ALA A 330 14.15 -0.91 -1.90
N ALA A 331 14.13 0.42 -2.07
CA ALA A 331 13.29 1.06 -3.08
C ALA A 331 13.67 0.63 -4.50
N ARG A 332 14.97 0.57 -4.85
CA ARG A 332 15.42 0.07 -6.16
C ARG A 332 14.99 -1.36 -6.42
N LYS A 333 15.14 -2.26 -5.42
CA LYS A 333 14.67 -3.64 -5.54
C LYS A 333 13.16 -3.70 -5.79
N ALA A 334 12.37 -2.91 -5.07
CA ALA A 334 10.93 -2.84 -5.24
C ALA A 334 10.53 -2.29 -6.63
N VAL A 335 11.20 -1.24 -7.13
CA VAL A 335 10.99 -0.74 -8.50
C VAL A 335 11.27 -1.82 -9.53
N LEU A 336 12.41 -2.49 -9.45
CA LEU A 336 12.78 -3.53 -10.40
C LEU A 336 11.80 -4.70 -10.38
N SER A 337 11.39 -5.15 -9.18
CA SER A 337 10.41 -6.23 -9.04
C SER A 337 9.07 -5.86 -9.68
N LEU A 338 8.55 -4.67 -9.39
CA LEU A 338 7.26 -4.22 -9.91
C LEU A 338 7.30 -3.88 -11.40
N ALA A 339 8.36 -3.24 -11.89
CA ALA A 339 8.53 -2.99 -13.32
C ALA A 339 8.63 -4.30 -14.11
N ARG A 340 9.21 -5.35 -13.51
CA ARG A 340 9.36 -6.64 -14.16
C ARG A 340 8.09 -7.49 -14.16
N SER A 341 7.12 -7.24 -13.27
CA SER A 341 5.92 -8.09 -13.17
C SER A 341 5.02 -8.00 -14.41
N GLU A 342 4.98 -6.85 -15.09
CA GLU A 342 4.08 -6.63 -16.23
C GLU A 342 4.75 -5.80 -17.33
N ASN A 343 4.49 -6.12 -18.60
CA ASN A 343 5.06 -5.38 -19.74
C ASN A 343 4.65 -3.90 -19.77
N ARG A 344 3.44 -3.58 -19.33
CA ARG A 344 2.98 -2.19 -19.24
C ARG A 344 3.80 -1.38 -18.22
N LEU A 345 4.13 -1.98 -17.08
CA LEU A 345 4.93 -1.35 -16.03
C LEU A 345 6.40 -1.22 -16.42
N TYR A 346 6.92 -2.23 -17.13
CA TYR A 346 8.25 -2.17 -17.76
C TYR A 346 8.35 -0.97 -18.72
N GLU A 347 7.41 -0.83 -19.65
CA GLU A 347 7.38 0.28 -20.61
C GLU A 347 7.19 1.64 -19.93
N LEU A 348 6.36 1.71 -18.89
CA LEU A 348 6.18 2.91 -18.07
C LEU A 348 7.50 3.33 -17.39
N MET A 349 8.23 2.38 -16.81
CA MET A 349 9.50 2.66 -16.15
C MET A 349 10.58 3.08 -17.14
N LEU A 350 10.70 2.39 -18.28
CA LEU A 350 11.62 2.81 -19.35
C LEU A 350 11.31 4.25 -19.82
N THR A 351 10.03 4.58 -20.03
CA THR A 351 9.62 5.94 -20.41
C THR A 351 10.09 6.97 -19.39
N ARG A 352 9.93 6.69 -18.09
CA ARG A 352 10.34 7.60 -17.01
C ARG A 352 11.86 7.77 -16.91
N LEU A 353 12.61 6.70 -17.12
CA LEU A 353 14.09 6.75 -17.10
C LEU A 353 14.66 7.47 -18.32
N SER A 354 13.93 7.48 -19.44
CA SER A 354 14.35 8.17 -20.67
C SER A 354 13.91 9.63 -20.76
N THR A 355 12.82 10.04 -20.10
CA THR A 355 12.26 11.41 -20.23
C THR A 355 12.83 12.41 -19.21
N ASP A 356 13.17 11.99 -17.99
CA ASP A 356 13.57 12.89 -16.89
C ASP A 356 15.04 13.38 -16.93
N ARG A 357 15.68 13.32 -18.11
CA ARG A 357 17.15 13.37 -18.25
C ARG A 357 17.75 14.76 -18.39
N ASP A 358 17.00 15.71 -18.96
CA ASP A 358 17.55 17.00 -19.36
C ASP A 358 17.76 17.97 -18.19
N GLN A 359 17.38 17.57 -16.97
CA GLN A 359 17.48 18.42 -15.78
C GLN A 359 17.57 17.57 -14.50
N ASN A 360 18.64 16.85 -14.15
CA ASN A 360 18.60 16.19 -12.82
C ASN A 360 19.92 15.80 -12.14
N SER A 361 19.98 16.14 -10.86
CA SER A 361 20.89 15.67 -9.80
C SER A 361 20.82 14.15 -9.53
N TRP A 362 20.03 13.39 -10.30
CA TRP A 362 19.76 11.97 -10.10
C TRP A 362 20.19 11.07 -11.27
N ALA A 363 20.85 11.63 -12.29
CA ALA A 363 21.21 10.90 -13.52
C ALA A 363 21.99 9.59 -13.26
N GLU A 364 22.83 9.56 -12.22
CA GLU A 364 23.53 8.34 -11.80
C GLU A 364 22.60 7.22 -11.36
N ARG A 365 21.65 7.53 -10.48
CA ARG A 365 20.73 6.54 -9.91
C ARG A 365 19.77 6.03 -10.96
N ASP A 366 19.33 6.91 -11.86
CA ASP A 366 18.49 6.54 -12.99
C ASP A 366 19.24 5.68 -14.00
N SER A 367 20.50 5.99 -14.28
CA SER A 367 21.34 5.16 -15.16
C SER A 367 21.57 3.77 -14.57
N ALA A 368 21.86 3.68 -13.27
CA ALA A 368 22.01 2.40 -12.58
C ALA A 368 20.69 1.60 -12.57
N LEU A 369 19.56 2.27 -12.36
CA LEU A 369 18.25 1.63 -12.38
C LEU A 369 17.85 1.18 -13.79
N PHE A 370 18.18 1.98 -14.83
CA PHE A 370 18.03 1.60 -16.22
C PHE A 370 18.85 0.36 -16.55
N LEU A 371 20.16 0.35 -16.26
CA LEU A 371 21.03 -0.79 -16.56
C LEU A 371 20.54 -2.07 -15.87
N ALA A 372 20.05 -1.97 -14.64
CA ALA A 372 19.46 -3.10 -13.93
C ALA A 372 18.10 -3.54 -14.51
N LEU A 373 17.32 -2.64 -15.12
CA LEU A 373 16.00 -2.95 -15.67
C LEU A 373 16.06 -3.43 -17.13
N ALA A 374 16.99 -2.88 -17.91
CA ALA A 374 17.06 -3.05 -19.35
C ALA A 374 17.30 -4.51 -19.73
N ASP A 375 16.41 -5.03 -20.58
CA ASP A 375 16.38 -6.43 -20.98
C ASP A 375 16.48 -6.50 -22.52
N PRO A 376 17.46 -7.24 -23.07
CA PRO A 376 17.71 -7.29 -24.52
C PRO A 376 16.60 -8.02 -25.30
N ILE A 377 15.78 -8.83 -24.65
CA ILE A 377 14.77 -9.67 -25.31
C ILE A 377 13.37 -9.15 -25.05
N ARG A 378 13.11 -8.67 -23.83
CA ARG A 378 11.77 -8.26 -23.42
C ARG A 378 11.23 -7.13 -24.30
N ARG A 379 10.23 -7.49 -25.11
CA ARG A 379 9.50 -6.57 -26.00
C ARG A 379 10.40 -5.88 -27.03
N ILE A 380 11.56 -6.46 -27.37
CA ILE A 380 12.53 -5.86 -28.29
C ILE A 380 11.97 -5.65 -29.73
N ARG A 381 10.95 -6.43 -30.12
CA ARG A 381 10.23 -6.22 -31.39
C ARG A 381 9.44 -4.90 -31.45
N SER A 382 9.09 -4.30 -30.30
CA SER A 382 8.38 -3.03 -30.24
C SER A 382 9.32 -1.86 -30.59
N PRO A 383 9.07 -1.08 -31.66
CA PRO A 383 9.91 0.07 -32.02
C PRO A 383 9.99 1.10 -30.89
N ARG A 384 8.88 1.31 -30.17
CA ARG A 384 8.84 2.20 -29.00
C ARG A 384 9.80 1.74 -27.89
N VAL A 385 9.83 0.44 -27.60
CA VAL A 385 10.73 -0.12 -26.58
C VAL A 385 12.19 0.01 -27.03
N ARG A 386 12.49 -0.26 -28.30
CA ARG A 386 13.84 -0.05 -28.84
C ARG A 386 14.29 1.40 -28.71
N ALA A 387 13.44 2.36 -29.07
CA ALA A 387 13.77 3.78 -28.91
C ALA A 387 14.04 4.15 -27.44
N LEU A 388 13.23 3.66 -26.51
CA LEU A 388 13.43 3.90 -25.07
C LEU A 388 14.72 3.25 -24.55
N LEU A 389 15.04 2.03 -24.99
CA LEU A 389 16.27 1.32 -24.63
C LEU A 389 17.50 2.03 -25.21
N ALA A 390 17.46 2.46 -26.47
CA ALA A 390 18.55 3.19 -27.13
C ALA A 390 18.81 4.52 -26.42
N GLN A 391 17.74 5.25 -26.05
CA GLN A 391 17.85 6.45 -25.21
C GLN A 391 18.52 6.10 -23.88
N GLY A 392 18.00 5.11 -23.14
CA GLY A 392 18.56 4.66 -21.87
C GLY A 392 20.05 4.33 -21.95
N TRP A 393 20.44 3.51 -22.93
CA TRP A 393 21.84 3.18 -23.20
C TRP A 393 22.67 4.40 -23.54
N SER A 394 22.13 5.37 -24.29
CA SER A 394 22.87 6.57 -24.67
C SER A 394 23.40 7.36 -23.47
N ALA A 395 22.58 7.67 -22.45
CA ALA A 395 23.16 8.36 -21.28
C ALA A 395 23.92 7.44 -20.33
N ALA A 396 23.68 6.13 -20.31
CA ALA A 396 24.58 5.22 -19.59
C ALA A 396 25.99 5.27 -20.21
N LEU A 397 26.10 5.21 -21.55
CA LEU A 397 27.36 5.29 -22.29
C LEU A 397 28.07 6.63 -22.13
N ARG A 398 27.33 7.74 -22.03
CA ARG A 398 27.93 9.07 -21.80
C ARG A 398 28.58 9.23 -20.42
N ARG A 399 28.33 8.31 -19.48
CA ARG A 399 28.96 8.38 -18.16
C ARG A 399 30.45 8.00 -18.20
N PRO A 400 31.28 8.62 -17.34
CA PRO A 400 32.72 8.37 -17.30
C PRO A 400 33.10 7.07 -16.58
N ASP A 401 32.30 6.61 -15.61
CA ASP A 401 32.63 5.51 -14.68
C ASP A 401 32.47 4.09 -15.27
N GLU A 402 32.14 3.97 -16.56
CA GLU A 402 31.98 2.70 -17.30
C GLU A 402 31.13 1.64 -16.59
N SER A 403 30.23 2.05 -15.69
CA SER A 403 29.37 1.12 -14.95
C SER A 403 28.47 0.27 -15.85
N TRP A 404 28.26 0.71 -17.09
CA TRP A 404 27.51 0.01 -18.13
C TRP A 404 28.27 -1.20 -18.72
N ALA A 405 29.61 -1.24 -18.63
CA ALA A 405 30.42 -2.26 -19.28
C ALA A 405 30.11 -3.67 -18.74
N GLY A 406 29.78 -3.79 -17.45
CA GLY A 406 29.37 -5.07 -16.84
C GLY A 406 28.03 -5.61 -17.34
N TYR A 407 27.19 -4.78 -17.96
CA TYR A 407 25.88 -5.18 -18.49
C TYR A 407 25.92 -5.55 -19.98
N LEU A 408 26.95 -5.09 -20.70
CA LEU A 408 27.10 -5.35 -22.13
C LEU A 408 27.24 -6.86 -22.49
N PRO A 409 27.99 -7.70 -21.74
CA PRO A 409 28.07 -9.12 -22.03
C PRO A 409 26.71 -9.82 -22.10
N HIS A 410 25.77 -9.46 -21.22
CA HIS A 410 24.42 -10.04 -21.24
C HIS A 410 23.68 -9.70 -22.55
N TRP A 411 23.83 -8.47 -23.04
CA TRP A 411 23.22 -8.02 -24.30
C TRP A 411 23.84 -8.71 -25.52
N LEU A 412 25.16 -8.85 -25.55
CA LEU A 412 25.85 -9.50 -26.67
C LEU A 412 25.63 -11.01 -26.67
N SER A 413 25.61 -11.67 -25.51
CA SER A 413 25.25 -13.09 -25.41
C SER A 413 23.82 -13.36 -25.87
N ALA A 414 22.89 -12.43 -25.61
CA ALA A 414 21.50 -12.55 -26.08
C ALA A 414 21.38 -12.54 -27.62
N CYS A 415 22.32 -11.92 -28.35
CA CYS A 415 22.39 -11.99 -29.81
C CYS A 415 22.74 -13.39 -30.35
N ILE A 416 23.42 -14.21 -29.53
CA ILE A 416 23.76 -15.60 -29.86
C ILE A 416 22.61 -16.52 -29.46
N GLU A 417 22.09 -16.36 -28.23
CA GLU A 417 21.02 -17.19 -27.69
C GLU A 417 19.68 -17.00 -28.45
N TYR A 418 19.39 -15.78 -28.88
CA TYR A 418 18.15 -15.40 -29.57
C TYR A 418 18.47 -14.76 -30.93
N ALA A 419 18.94 -15.57 -31.88
CA ALA A 419 19.38 -15.12 -33.19
C ALA A 419 18.30 -14.30 -33.95
N GLU A 420 17.02 -14.62 -33.77
CA GLU A 420 15.88 -13.89 -34.36
C GLU A 420 15.70 -12.46 -33.81
N HIS A 421 16.38 -12.12 -32.72
CA HIS A 421 16.36 -10.80 -32.10
C HIS A 421 17.67 -10.04 -32.28
N ARG A 422 18.72 -10.68 -32.80
CA ARG A 422 20.06 -10.11 -32.98
C ARG A 422 20.02 -8.73 -33.63
N GLY A 423 19.36 -8.59 -34.78
CA GLY A 423 19.29 -7.32 -35.50
C GLY A 423 18.69 -6.19 -34.65
N HIS A 424 17.62 -6.49 -33.90
CA HIS A 424 16.98 -5.50 -33.03
C HIS A 424 17.82 -5.11 -31.80
N ILE A 425 18.56 -6.06 -31.22
CA ILE A 425 19.46 -5.79 -30.09
C ILE A 425 20.61 -4.89 -30.54
N LEU A 426 21.24 -5.22 -31.67
CA LEU A 426 22.35 -4.45 -32.22
C LEU A 426 21.90 -3.06 -32.71
N GLU A 427 20.71 -2.95 -33.30
CA GLU A 427 20.07 -1.67 -33.64
C GLU A 427 19.95 -0.75 -32.42
N VAL A 428 19.54 -1.28 -31.26
CA VAL A 428 19.44 -0.51 -30.02
C VAL A 428 20.80 0.00 -29.54
N LEU A 429 21.82 -0.86 -29.51
CA LEU A 429 23.16 -0.49 -29.06
C LEU A 429 23.83 0.51 -30.02
N ALA A 430 23.68 0.31 -31.33
CA ALA A 430 24.19 1.22 -32.34
C ALA A 430 23.49 2.59 -32.25
N ALA A 431 22.16 2.62 -32.19
CA ALA A 431 21.39 3.85 -32.06
C ALA A 431 21.75 4.65 -30.79
N ALA A 432 22.12 3.96 -29.69
CA ALA A 432 22.53 4.61 -28.45
C ALA A 432 23.80 5.47 -28.57
N CYS A 433 24.68 5.14 -29.52
CA CYS A 433 25.96 5.83 -29.74
C CYS A 433 26.04 6.65 -31.05
N ALA A 434 24.96 6.69 -31.82
CA ALA A 434 24.90 7.34 -33.14
C ALA A 434 25.38 8.80 -33.14
N ALA A 435 25.10 9.54 -32.06
CA ALA A 435 25.43 10.97 -31.95
C ALA A 435 26.84 11.26 -31.39
N ASP A 436 27.60 10.27 -30.94
CA ASP A 436 28.91 10.49 -30.30
C ASP A 436 29.91 9.34 -30.60
N SER A 437 30.85 9.60 -31.51
CA SER A 437 31.90 8.66 -31.92
C SER A 437 32.77 8.18 -30.75
N ARG A 438 32.93 8.97 -29.67
CA ARG A 438 33.67 8.52 -28.47
C ARG A 438 32.90 7.43 -27.74
N THR A 439 31.57 7.57 -27.62
CA THR A 439 30.74 6.52 -27.02
C THR A 439 30.73 5.26 -27.88
N ALA A 440 30.69 5.41 -29.21
CA ALA A 440 30.77 4.28 -30.15
C ALA A 440 32.11 3.53 -30.00
N GLY A 441 33.24 4.25 -29.96
CA GLY A 441 34.55 3.64 -29.77
C GLY A 441 34.72 2.93 -28.42
N ARG A 442 34.10 3.45 -27.34
CA ARG A 442 34.08 2.79 -26.02
C ARG A 442 33.22 1.52 -26.03
N LEU A 443 32.02 1.60 -26.61
CA LEU A 443 31.12 0.46 -26.77
C LEU A 443 31.80 -0.66 -27.58
N TYR A 444 32.39 -0.32 -28.72
CA TYR A 444 33.08 -1.29 -29.59
C TYR A 444 34.27 -1.93 -28.89
N ARG A 445 35.09 -1.15 -28.15
CA ARG A 445 36.21 -1.70 -27.36
C ARG A 445 35.74 -2.70 -26.31
N ALA A 446 34.65 -2.41 -25.61
CA ALA A 446 34.07 -3.33 -24.64
C ALA A 446 33.50 -4.59 -25.31
N ALA A 447 32.89 -4.47 -26.49
CA ALA A 447 32.43 -5.61 -27.29
C ALA A 447 33.60 -6.51 -27.76
N ARG A 448 34.72 -5.91 -28.18
CA ARG A 448 35.96 -6.65 -28.51
C ARG A 448 36.54 -7.37 -27.29
N ALA A 449 36.52 -6.74 -26.11
CA ALA A 449 36.95 -7.40 -24.89
C ALA A 449 36.08 -8.62 -24.56
N TRP A 450 34.75 -8.53 -24.76
CA TRP A 450 33.82 -9.66 -24.61
C TRP A 450 34.06 -10.78 -25.64
N GLN A 451 34.36 -10.43 -26.90
CA GLN A 451 34.73 -11.41 -27.93
C GLN A 451 35.94 -12.25 -27.51
N HIS A 452 36.92 -11.64 -26.84
CA HIS A 452 38.15 -12.30 -26.41
C HIS A 452 38.08 -12.93 -25.01
N ALA A 453 36.98 -12.76 -24.26
CA ALA A 453 36.80 -13.40 -22.97
C ALA A 453 36.51 -14.91 -23.12
N ALA A 454 37.20 -15.77 -22.35
CA ALA A 454 37.35 -17.21 -22.62
C ALA A 454 36.08 -18.09 -22.64
N ASP A 455 36.26 -19.22 -23.35
CA ASP A 455 35.52 -20.47 -23.59
C ASP A 455 34.06 -20.43 -24.08
N GLY A 456 33.89 -20.84 -25.35
CA GLY A 456 32.62 -21.13 -26.02
C GLY A 456 32.16 -20.07 -27.03
N ALA A 457 31.94 -20.50 -28.28
CA ALA A 457 31.34 -19.75 -29.39
C ALA A 457 32.16 -18.56 -29.97
N ILE A 458 33.49 -18.67 -30.08
CA ILE A 458 34.36 -17.59 -30.60
C ILE A 458 33.89 -17.06 -31.97
N ALA A 459 33.47 -17.97 -32.87
CA ALA A 459 32.96 -17.60 -34.19
C ALA A 459 31.67 -16.76 -34.09
N ASP A 460 30.68 -17.19 -33.30
CA ASP A 460 29.42 -16.47 -33.12
C ASP A 460 29.61 -15.12 -32.41
N ARG A 461 30.59 -15.04 -31.50
CA ARG A 461 30.96 -13.77 -30.84
C ARG A 461 31.63 -12.81 -31.81
N ALA A 462 32.55 -13.30 -32.64
CA ALA A 462 33.18 -12.50 -33.69
C ALA A 462 32.12 -11.96 -34.66
N ASP A 463 31.25 -12.84 -35.15
CA ASP A 463 30.13 -12.50 -36.03
C ASP A 463 29.21 -11.44 -35.40
N THR A 464 28.88 -11.57 -34.10
CA THR A 464 28.07 -10.57 -33.38
C THR A 464 28.76 -9.21 -33.30
N VAL A 465 30.08 -9.17 -33.06
CA VAL A 465 30.85 -7.91 -32.99
C VAL A 465 30.98 -7.26 -34.36
N ASP A 466 31.14 -8.04 -35.43
CA ASP A 466 31.20 -7.53 -36.79
C ASP A 466 29.85 -6.92 -37.20
N HIS A 467 28.73 -7.58 -36.88
CA HIS A 467 27.40 -7.02 -37.07
C HIS A 467 27.15 -5.75 -36.24
N LEU A 468 27.70 -5.68 -35.01
CA LEU A 468 27.62 -4.47 -34.19
C LEU A 468 28.37 -3.31 -34.85
N LEU A 469 29.59 -3.55 -35.34
CA LEU A 469 30.37 -2.53 -36.05
C LEU A 469 29.62 -2.01 -37.28
N HIS A 470 29.11 -2.92 -38.11
CA HIS A 470 28.32 -2.56 -39.27
C HIS A 470 27.07 -1.73 -38.90
N ALA A 471 26.36 -2.10 -37.83
CA ALA A 471 25.22 -1.33 -37.34
C ALA A 471 25.63 0.07 -36.85
N ILE A 472 26.79 0.21 -36.19
CA ILE A 472 27.34 1.51 -35.76
C ILE A 472 27.68 2.37 -36.99
N ASP A 473 28.35 1.80 -37.99
CA ASP A 473 28.73 2.50 -39.21
C ASP A 473 27.50 3.04 -39.96
N ILE A 474 26.45 2.22 -40.10
CA ILE A 474 25.17 2.64 -40.67
C ILE A 474 24.58 3.83 -39.90
N GLN A 475 24.55 3.78 -38.56
CA GLN A 475 24.01 4.87 -37.74
C GLN A 475 24.84 6.15 -37.81
N GLN A 476 26.13 6.06 -38.15
CA GLN A 476 27.02 7.20 -38.35
C GLN A 476 27.06 7.69 -39.80
N GLY A 477 26.30 7.06 -40.72
CA GLY A 477 26.27 7.42 -42.13
C GLY A 477 27.55 7.03 -42.90
N ILE A 478 28.31 6.07 -42.37
CA ILE A 478 29.49 5.51 -43.03
C ILE A 478 29.00 4.35 -43.90
N GLU A 479 28.98 4.53 -45.21
CA GLU A 479 28.64 3.46 -46.14
C GLU A 479 29.74 2.38 -46.11
N SER A 480 29.38 1.16 -45.70
CA SER A 480 30.26 0.01 -45.86
C SER A 480 30.37 -0.33 -47.34
N TYR A 481 31.51 -0.02 -47.96
CA TYR A 481 31.82 -0.51 -49.30
C TYR A 481 31.83 -2.05 -49.28
N PRO A 482 31.05 -2.73 -50.14
CA PRO A 482 31.21 -4.17 -50.29
C PRO A 482 32.60 -4.41 -50.88
N ASN A 483 33.38 -5.24 -50.17
CA ASN A 483 34.76 -5.60 -50.46
C ASN A 483 35.09 -5.58 -51.97
N ALA A 484 36.10 -4.79 -52.33
CA ALA A 484 36.87 -5.07 -53.54
C ALA A 484 37.45 -6.49 -53.40
N VAL A 485 37.19 -7.30 -54.42
CA VAL A 485 37.53 -8.72 -54.60
C VAL A 485 38.98 -9.04 -54.24
#